data_AF-A0A6A2V5S7-F1
#
_entry.id   AF-A0A6A2V5S7-F1
#
_cell.length_a   1.000
_cell.length_b   1.000
_cell.length_c   1.000
_cell.angle_alpha   90.00
_cell.angle_beta   90.00
_cell.angle_gamma   90.00
#
_symmetry.space_group_name_H-M   'P 1'
#
loop_
_entity.id
_entity.type
_entity.pdbx_description
1 polymer ?
#
loop_
_entity_poly.entity_id
_entity_poly.type
_entity_poly.pdbx_seq_one_letter_code
_entity_poly.pdbx_strand_id
1 'polypeptide(L)'
;MNMSEENKQQILNSAISFFQQRIIANHIKNVQKCARLDTFNINPFITAYLAKFAFSDVNAETLAKALIYPRVLGTSITTSFGNQLQKFSTEVLSAYASTTAGMDIEYVDSRTNRHVYCQLKAGPQTINKDDVETICNHFKGIRNLLRVNGSNDFNPSTDCIVGIFYGNRASLSTNYKNIEKEGYTVLIGDEFWTSLTGDPTFYEELIGAMVNGGADASNEVLQQTIRELSNDIREHPDVVPICK
;
A
#
# COMPACT_ATOMS: atom_id res chain seq x y z
N MET A 1 -3.51 28.24 -3.46
CA MET A 1 -3.88 28.24 -2.02
C MET A 1 -3.37 26.94 -1.46
N ASN A 2 -2.57 26.97 -0.39
CA ASN A 2 -2.14 25.74 0.29
C ASN A 2 -3.33 25.10 0.98
N MET A 3 -3.33 23.76 1.07
CA MET A 3 -4.33 23.01 1.84
C MET A 3 -4.35 23.51 3.28
N SER A 4 -5.54 23.72 3.86
CA SER A 4 -5.65 24.10 5.28
C SER A 4 -5.13 22.97 6.18
N GLU A 5 -4.62 23.33 7.35
CA GLU A 5 -4.20 22.34 8.35
C GLU A 5 -5.35 21.42 8.77
N GLU A 6 -6.58 21.92 8.82
CA GLU A 6 -7.78 21.11 9.07
C GLU A 6 -7.98 20.02 8.00
N ASN A 7 -7.83 20.36 6.72
CA ASN A 7 -7.96 19.40 5.62
C ASN A 7 -6.84 18.36 5.65
N LYS A 8 -5.59 18.77 5.94
CA LYS A 8 -4.47 17.84 6.10
C LYS A 8 -4.74 16.84 7.23
N GLN A 9 -5.17 17.33 8.39
CA GLN A 9 -5.49 16.50 9.54
C GLN A 9 -6.65 15.55 9.23
N GLN A 10 -7.64 15.99 8.45
CA GLN A 10 -8.74 15.15 8.01
C GLN A 10 -8.27 14.00 7.11
N ILE A 11 -7.36 14.26 6.15
CA ILE A 11 -6.76 13.22 5.32
C ILE A 11 -5.98 12.23 6.19
N LEU A 12 -5.16 12.73 7.12
CA LEU A 12 -4.37 11.89 8.01
C LEU A 12 -5.25 10.99 8.89
N ASN A 13 -6.29 11.56 9.52
CA ASN A 13 -7.24 10.81 10.34
C ASN A 13 -8.01 9.76 9.53
N SER A 14 -8.43 10.11 8.32
CA SER A 14 -9.14 9.20 7.40
C SER A 14 -8.23 8.05 6.97
N ALA A 15 -6.96 8.35 6.70
CA ALA A 15 -5.95 7.35 6.40
C ALA A 15 -5.74 6.39 7.57
N ILE A 16 -5.56 6.89 8.80
CA ILE A 16 -5.44 6.06 10.02
C ILE A 16 -6.63 5.11 10.13
N SER A 17 -7.85 5.63 10.01
CA SER A 17 -9.07 4.84 10.09
C SER A 17 -9.12 3.76 9.01
N PHE A 18 -8.75 4.11 7.77
CA PHE A 18 -8.65 3.17 6.65
C PHE A 18 -7.66 2.04 6.96
N PHE A 19 -6.46 2.36 7.44
CA PHE A 19 -5.43 1.36 7.75
C PHE A 19 -5.87 0.43 8.88
N GLN A 20 -6.45 0.97 9.95
CA GLN A 20 -6.99 0.17 11.05
C GLN A 20 -8.07 -0.81 10.58
N GLN A 21 -9.06 -0.33 9.82
CA GLN A 21 -10.24 -1.11 9.45
C GLN A 21 -9.99 -2.07 8.28
N ARG A 22 -9.17 -1.68 7.30
CA ARG A 22 -8.99 -2.44 6.05
C ARG A 22 -7.72 -3.27 6.03
N ILE A 23 -6.63 -2.78 6.61
CA ILE A 23 -5.33 -3.44 6.56
C ILE A 23 -5.09 -4.24 7.84
N ILE A 24 -5.04 -3.56 8.98
CA ILE A 24 -4.69 -4.17 10.28
C ILE A 24 -5.73 -5.22 10.68
N ALA A 25 -7.03 -4.89 10.64
CA ALA A 25 -8.07 -5.84 11.00
C ALA A 25 -8.06 -7.11 10.13
N ASN A 26 -7.84 -6.97 8.82
CA ASN A 26 -7.71 -8.12 7.92
C ASN A 26 -6.42 -8.92 8.17
N HIS A 27 -5.33 -8.24 8.49
CA HIS A 27 -4.08 -8.88 8.85
C HIS A 27 -4.24 -9.72 10.12
N ILE A 28 -4.79 -9.14 11.19
CA ILE A 28 -5.14 -9.81 12.44
C ILE A 28 -6.01 -11.05 12.19
N LYS A 29 -7.08 -10.91 11.40
CA LYS A 29 -7.97 -12.03 11.05
C LYS A 29 -7.24 -13.16 10.33
N ASN A 30 -6.23 -12.84 9.52
CA ASN A 30 -5.43 -13.86 8.82
C ASN A 30 -4.39 -14.50 9.74
N VAL A 31 -3.79 -13.75 10.67
CA VAL A 31 -2.90 -14.28 11.71
C VAL A 31 -3.65 -15.31 12.56
N GLN A 32 -4.85 -14.99 13.03
CA GLN A 32 -5.65 -15.89 13.88
C GLN A 32 -5.97 -17.24 13.22
N LYS A 33 -6.08 -17.30 11.88
CA LYS A 33 -6.28 -18.57 11.17
C LYS A 33 -5.09 -19.50 11.29
N CYS A 34 -3.89 -18.97 11.56
CA CYS A 34 -2.67 -19.76 11.68
C CYS A 34 -2.54 -20.48 13.03
N ALA A 35 -3.56 -20.46 13.89
CA ALA A 35 -3.54 -21.09 15.22
C ALA A 35 -3.56 -22.63 15.17
N ARG A 36 -3.78 -23.24 14.00
CA ARG A 36 -3.89 -24.71 13.83
C ARG A 36 -3.05 -25.23 12.68
N LEU A 37 -2.49 -26.44 12.84
CA LEU A 37 -1.66 -27.14 11.88
C LEU A 37 -2.40 -27.45 10.57
N ASP A 38 -3.70 -27.73 10.64
CA ASP A 38 -4.56 -28.04 9.48
C ASP A 38 -4.65 -26.90 8.46
N THR A 39 -4.24 -25.69 8.82
CA THR A 39 -4.19 -24.53 7.92
C THR A 39 -2.90 -24.46 7.08
N PHE A 40 -1.95 -25.35 7.33
CA PHE A 40 -0.67 -25.40 6.67
C PHE A 40 -0.52 -26.67 5.82
N ASN A 41 0.15 -26.53 4.68
CA ASN A 41 0.71 -27.66 3.95
C ASN A 41 2.16 -27.83 4.41
N ILE A 42 2.40 -28.76 5.34
CA ILE A 42 3.65 -28.83 6.09
C ILE A 42 4.62 -29.84 5.46
N ASN A 43 5.87 -29.39 5.25
CA ASN A 43 6.99 -30.28 5.02
C ASN A 43 7.85 -30.33 6.29
N PRO A 44 7.82 -31.43 7.07
CA PRO A 44 8.47 -31.48 8.39
C PRO A 44 9.99 -31.29 8.32
N PHE A 45 10.66 -31.74 7.25
CA PHE A 45 12.10 -31.54 7.06
C PHE A 45 12.45 -30.07 6.92
N ILE A 46 11.69 -29.35 6.07
CA ILE A 46 11.91 -27.93 5.82
C ILE A 46 11.56 -27.13 7.08
N THR A 47 10.43 -27.43 7.72
CA THR A 47 9.99 -26.71 8.93
C THR A 47 10.99 -26.86 10.06
N ALA A 48 11.48 -28.07 10.34
CA ALA A 48 12.50 -28.29 11.37
C ALA A 48 13.82 -27.59 11.03
N TYR A 49 14.25 -27.65 9.77
CA TYR A 49 15.44 -26.92 9.32
C TYR A 49 15.29 -25.41 9.52
N LEU A 50 14.17 -24.81 9.10
CA LEU A 50 13.92 -23.38 9.25
C LEU A 50 13.84 -22.95 10.72
N ALA A 51 13.23 -23.78 11.58
CA ALA A 51 13.20 -23.53 13.02
C ALA A 51 14.62 -23.53 13.61
N LYS A 52 15.43 -24.54 13.30
CA LYS A 52 16.84 -24.60 13.74
C LYS A 52 17.66 -23.44 13.19
N PHE A 53 17.48 -23.08 11.93
CA PHE A 53 18.20 -22.01 11.27
C PHE A 53 17.88 -20.63 11.87
N ALA A 54 16.60 -20.31 12.07
CA ALA A 54 16.18 -18.98 12.53
C ALA A 54 16.25 -18.81 14.05
N PHE A 55 16.08 -19.88 14.83
CA PHE A 55 15.91 -19.80 16.29
C PHE A 55 16.91 -20.67 17.07
N SER A 56 17.85 -21.34 16.40
CA SER A 56 18.84 -22.23 16.99
C SER A 56 18.27 -23.42 17.77
N ASP A 57 16.97 -23.68 17.71
CA ASP A 57 16.27 -24.75 18.43
C ASP A 57 15.10 -25.34 17.63
N VAL A 58 14.76 -26.60 17.91
CA VAL A 58 13.64 -27.32 17.29
C VAL A 58 12.71 -27.80 18.40
N ASN A 59 11.85 -26.90 18.85
CA ASN A 59 10.79 -27.17 19.82
C ASN A 59 9.45 -26.69 19.25
N ALA A 60 8.34 -27.00 19.93
CA ALA A 60 7.00 -26.64 19.44
C ALA A 60 6.83 -25.14 19.13
N GLU A 61 7.46 -24.27 19.93
CA GLU A 61 7.40 -22.82 19.72
C GLU A 61 8.21 -22.37 18.51
N THR A 62 9.42 -22.88 18.32
CA THR A 62 10.25 -22.52 17.17
C THR A 62 9.69 -23.08 15.86
N LEU A 63 9.07 -24.27 15.90
CA LEU A 63 8.31 -24.83 14.79
C LEU A 63 7.08 -23.99 14.45
N ALA A 64 6.30 -23.56 15.46
CA ALA A 64 5.16 -22.66 15.26
C ALA A 64 5.60 -21.34 14.62
N LYS A 65 6.68 -20.73 15.12
CA LYS A 65 7.26 -19.49 14.55
C LYS A 65 7.72 -19.70 13.10
N ALA A 66 8.37 -20.83 12.80
CA ALA A 66 8.81 -21.16 11.44
C ALA A 66 7.65 -21.33 10.45
N LEU A 67 6.46 -21.74 10.91
CA LEU A 67 5.25 -21.84 10.08
C LEU A 67 4.54 -20.47 9.95
N ILE A 68 4.40 -19.73 11.06
CA ILE A 68 3.63 -18.48 11.12
C ILE A 68 4.36 -17.32 10.46
N TYR A 69 5.64 -17.10 10.75
CA TYR A 69 6.36 -15.91 10.27
C TYR A 69 6.35 -15.75 8.75
N PRO A 70 6.55 -16.80 7.93
CA PRO A 70 6.41 -16.69 6.48
C PRO A 70 5.01 -16.28 6.02
N ARG A 71 3.94 -16.60 6.77
CA ARG A 71 2.57 -16.21 6.45
C ARG A 71 2.26 -14.78 6.84
N VAL A 72 2.72 -14.35 8.01
CA VAL A 72 2.38 -13.02 8.56
C VAL A 72 3.32 -11.93 8.03
N LEU A 73 4.59 -12.25 7.79
CA LEU A 73 5.57 -11.31 7.24
C LEU A 73 5.73 -11.43 5.71
N GLY A 74 5.05 -12.40 5.10
CA GLY A 74 5.16 -12.70 3.68
C GLY A 74 4.29 -11.85 2.77
N THR A 75 4.31 -12.19 1.48
CA THR A 75 3.72 -11.41 0.38
C THR A 75 2.21 -11.20 0.48
N SER A 76 1.48 -11.98 1.28
CA SER A 76 0.02 -11.82 1.43
C SER A 76 -0.39 -10.45 1.97
N ILE A 77 0.40 -9.86 2.88
CA ILE A 77 0.11 -8.50 3.35
C ILE A 77 0.34 -7.48 2.24
N THR A 78 1.41 -7.62 1.46
CA THR A 78 1.73 -6.74 0.32
C THR A 78 0.66 -6.79 -0.78
N THR A 79 0.18 -7.99 -1.14
CA THR A 79 -0.90 -8.15 -2.11
C THR A 79 -2.21 -7.56 -1.59
N SER A 80 -2.57 -7.85 -0.34
CA SER A 80 -3.77 -7.27 0.29
C SER A 80 -3.69 -5.74 0.32
N PHE A 81 -2.53 -5.20 0.67
CA PHE A 81 -2.30 -3.76 0.72
C PHE A 81 -2.49 -3.10 -0.65
N GLY A 82 -1.88 -3.64 -1.72
CA GLY A 82 -2.06 -3.14 -3.08
C GLY A 82 -3.53 -3.12 -3.52
N ASN A 83 -4.28 -4.19 -3.25
CA ASN A 83 -5.70 -4.27 -3.58
C ASN A 83 -6.55 -3.25 -2.80
N GLN A 84 -6.22 -3.00 -1.53
CA GLN A 84 -6.95 -2.03 -0.71
C GLN A 84 -6.60 -0.60 -1.07
N LEU A 85 -5.37 -0.29 -1.51
CA LEU A 85 -4.98 1.07 -1.90
C LEU A 85 -5.82 1.65 -3.05
N GLN A 86 -6.45 0.82 -3.89
CA GLN A 86 -7.43 1.34 -4.85
C GLN A 86 -8.66 1.96 -4.17
N LYS A 87 -9.08 1.43 -3.01
CA LYS A 87 -10.17 2.01 -2.21
C LYS A 87 -9.70 3.21 -1.38
N PHE A 88 -8.41 3.28 -1.08
CA PHE A 88 -7.83 4.39 -0.35
C PHE A 88 -8.11 5.72 -1.07
N SER A 89 -7.97 5.79 -2.41
CA SER A 89 -8.30 7.01 -3.16
C SER A 89 -9.77 7.42 -2.98
N THR A 90 -10.70 6.46 -3.04
CA THR A 90 -12.13 6.74 -2.94
C THR A 90 -12.62 7.00 -1.52
N GLU A 91 -11.94 6.50 -0.49
CA GLU A 91 -12.35 6.64 0.92
C GLU A 91 -11.62 7.81 1.61
N VAL A 92 -10.34 8.02 1.31
CA VAL A 92 -9.49 9.02 1.97
C VAL A 92 -9.38 10.32 1.17
N LEU A 93 -9.35 10.22 -0.16
CA LEU A 93 -9.24 11.39 -1.05
C LEU A 93 -10.56 11.72 -1.76
N SER A 94 -11.69 11.27 -1.20
CA SER A 94 -13.03 11.43 -1.81
C SER A 94 -13.40 12.88 -2.10
N ALA A 95 -12.95 13.82 -1.26
CA ALA A 95 -13.19 15.25 -1.44
C ALA A 95 -12.51 15.83 -2.70
N TYR A 96 -11.54 15.10 -3.26
CA TYR A 96 -10.81 15.46 -4.48
C TYR A 96 -11.26 14.63 -5.67
N ALA A 97 -12.31 13.81 -5.56
CA ALA A 97 -12.73 12.92 -6.64
C ALA A 97 -12.96 13.70 -7.94
N SER A 98 -12.33 13.24 -9.02
CA SER A 98 -12.46 13.86 -10.33
C SER A 98 -13.83 13.56 -10.94
N THR A 99 -14.39 14.56 -11.64
CA THR A 99 -15.56 14.35 -12.50
C THR A 99 -15.16 14.08 -13.95
N THR A 100 -13.87 14.20 -14.26
CA THR A 100 -13.30 14.02 -15.58
C THR A 100 -13.03 12.55 -15.84
N ALA A 101 -13.57 12.04 -16.95
CA ALA A 101 -13.42 10.63 -17.31
C ALA A 101 -11.94 10.22 -17.41
N GLY A 102 -11.61 9.12 -16.72
CA GLY A 102 -10.26 8.54 -16.74
C GLY A 102 -9.32 9.06 -15.66
N MET A 103 -9.73 10.06 -14.86
CA MET A 103 -8.98 10.61 -13.74
C MET A 103 -9.57 10.16 -12.41
N ASP A 104 -8.73 10.03 -11.38
CA ASP A 104 -9.16 9.61 -10.05
C ASP A 104 -9.44 10.84 -9.16
N ILE A 105 -8.53 11.82 -9.17
CA ILE A 105 -8.67 13.04 -8.37
C ILE A 105 -8.30 14.31 -9.16
N GLU A 106 -8.82 15.44 -8.72
CA GLU A 106 -8.48 16.79 -9.16
C GLU A 106 -8.10 17.65 -7.93
N TYR A 107 -7.01 18.41 -8.03
CA TYR A 107 -6.53 19.26 -6.94
C TYR A 107 -5.72 20.45 -7.46
N VAL A 108 -5.41 21.41 -6.61
CA VAL A 108 -4.48 22.50 -6.93
C VAL A 108 -3.11 22.13 -6.39
N ASP A 109 -2.12 21.95 -7.25
CA ASP A 109 -0.75 21.64 -6.82
C ASP A 109 -0.20 22.81 -5.98
N SER A 110 0.26 22.48 -4.78
CA SER A 110 0.72 23.44 -3.77
C SER A 110 1.96 24.24 -4.19
N ARG A 111 2.76 23.71 -5.11
CA ARG A 111 4.04 24.29 -5.54
C ARG A 111 3.86 25.22 -6.74
N THR A 112 2.98 24.85 -7.66
CA THR A 112 2.76 25.52 -8.93
C THR A 112 1.47 26.34 -8.96
N ASN A 113 0.56 26.10 -8.02
CA ASN A 113 -0.78 26.69 -7.94
C ASN A 113 -1.62 26.45 -9.22
N ARG A 114 -1.32 25.38 -9.97
CA ARG A 114 -2.06 24.95 -11.16
C ARG A 114 -3.06 23.87 -10.79
N HIS A 115 -4.15 23.81 -11.55
CA HIS A 115 -5.14 22.76 -11.44
C HIS A 115 -4.59 21.47 -12.06
N VAL A 116 -4.63 20.38 -11.30
CA VAL A 116 -4.07 19.08 -11.66
C VAL A 116 -5.21 18.08 -11.84
N TYR A 117 -5.18 17.40 -12.98
CA TYR A 117 -5.90 16.16 -13.23
C TYR A 117 -4.96 14.99 -12.94
N CYS A 118 -5.33 14.16 -11.97
CA CYS A 118 -4.45 13.13 -11.46
C CYS A 118 -5.03 11.73 -11.63
N GLN A 119 -4.20 10.84 -12.17
CA GLN A 119 -4.45 9.40 -12.13
C GLN A 119 -3.58 8.76 -11.05
N LEU A 120 -4.22 8.05 -10.12
CA LEU A 120 -3.57 7.47 -8.95
C LEU A 120 -3.15 6.03 -9.21
N LYS A 121 -1.99 5.67 -8.67
CA LYS A 121 -1.46 4.31 -8.67
C LYS A 121 -0.89 3.99 -7.30
N ALA A 122 -0.98 2.72 -6.89
CA ALA A 122 -0.52 2.32 -5.58
C ALA A 122 1.02 2.45 -5.46
N GLY A 123 1.76 1.92 -6.43
CA GLY A 123 3.23 1.80 -6.31
C GLY A 123 4.00 1.82 -7.64
N PRO A 124 5.35 1.78 -7.56
CA PRO A 124 6.26 2.08 -8.67
C PRO A 124 6.31 1.02 -9.79
N GLN A 125 5.67 -0.13 -9.59
CA GLN A 125 5.63 -1.24 -10.54
C GLN A 125 4.19 -1.69 -10.88
N THR A 126 3.20 -0.84 -10.63
CA THR A 126 1.78 -1.22 -10.69
C THR A 126 1.12 -1.03 -12.05
N ILE A 127 1.87 -0.62 -13.08
CA ILE A 127 1.35 -0.45 -14.45
C ILE A 127 2.12 -1.29 -15.47
N ASN A 128 1.42 -1.72 -16.50
CA ASN A 128 1.97 -2.39 -17.67
C ASN A 128 2.07 -1.43 -18.89
N LYS A 129 2.36 -1.96 -20.08
CA LYS A 129 2.49 -1.17 -21.31
C LYS A 129 1.16 -0.59 -21.78
N ASP A 130 0.07 -1.33 -21.65
CA ASP A 130 -1.26 -0.92 -22.10
C ASP A 130 -1.84 0.17 -21.18
N ASP A 131 -1.49 0.13 -19.89
CA ASP A 131 -1.78 1.20 -18.95
C ASP A 131 -1.13 2.52 -19.39
N VAL A 132 0.12 2.52 -19.88
CA VAL A 132 0.80 3.73 -20.36
C VAL A 132 0.00 4.38 -21.48
N GLU A 133 -0.41 3.60 -22.48
CA GLU A 133 -1.22 4.10 -23.58
C GLU A 133 -2.56 4.66 -23.08
N THR A 134 -3.22 3.96 -22.17
CA THR A 134 -4.50 4.36 -21.59
C THR A 134 -4.39 5.69 -20.84
N ILE A 135 -3.41 5.82 -19.94
CA ILE A 135 -3.14 7.03 -19.17
C ILE A 135 -2.87 8.22 -20.11
N CYS A 136 -1.96 8.04 -21.07
CA CYS A 136 -1.63 9.10 -22.03
C CYS A 136 -2.83 9.50 -22.90
N ASN A 137 -3.70 8.55 -23.26
CA ASN A 137 -4.93 8.85 -24.01
C ASN A 137 -5.94 9.63 -23.18
N HIS A 138 -6.09 9.33 -21.88
CA HIS A 138 -6.93 10.14 -20.98
C HIS A 138 -6.41 11.58 -20.91
N PHE A 139 -5.11 11.78 -20.68
CA PHE A 139 -4.53 13.13 -20.65
C PHE A 139 -4.67 13.89 -21.99
N LYS A 140 -4.53 13.20 -23.14
CA LYS A 140 -4.83 13.79 -24.45
C LYS A 140 -6.30 14.21 -24.56
N GLY A 141 -7.21 13.42 -24.00
CA GLY A 141 -8.64 13.73 -23.92
C GLY A 141 -8.93 15.02 -23.15
N ILE A 142 -8.28 15.21 -22.00
CA ILE A 142 -8.42 16.41 -21.17
C ILE A 142 -8.02 17.67 -21.95
N ARG A 143 -6.88 17.64 -22.63
CA ARG A 143 -6.43 18.76 -23.48
C ARG A 143 -7.50 19.14 -24.51
N ASN A 144 -8.09 18.14 -25.16
CA ASN A 144 -9.11 18.36 -26.19
C ASN A 144 -10.38 18.95 -25.58
N LEU A 145 -10.82 18.44 -24.43
CA LEU A 145 -11.98 18.93 -23.69
C LEU A 145 -11.83 20.41 -23.32
N LEU A 146 -10.68 20.78 -22.74
CA LEU A 146 -10.41 22.17 -22.32
C LEU A 146 -10.41 23.13 -23.51
N ARG A 147 -9.82 22.73 -24.64
CA ARG A 147 -9.82 23.52 -25.87
C ARG A 147 -11.23 23.74 -26.42
N VAL A 148 -12.09 22.71 -26.38
CA VAL A 148 -13.50 22.83 -26.81
C VAL A 148 -14.26 23.81 -25.90
N ASN A 149 -13.93 23.82 -24.61
CA ASN A 149 -14.52 24.74 -23.62
C ASN A 149 -13.88 26.14 -23.62
N GLY A 150 -13.00 26.45 -24.58
CA GLY A 150 -12.40 27.78 -24.74
C GLY A 150 -11.23 28.07 -23.78
N SER A 151 -10.77 27.10 -23.00
CA SER A 151 -9.57 27.25 -22.17
C SER A 151 -8.33 26.85 -22.96
N ASN A 152 -7.42 27.82 -23.14
CA ASN A 152 -6.14 27.61 -23.81
C ASN A 152 -4.94 27.56 -22.85
N ASP A 153 -5.14 27.83 -21.56
CA ASP A 153 -4.11 27.74 -20.52
C ASP A 153 -4.04 26.31 -19.97
N PHE A 154 -3.53 25.39 -20.81
CA PHE A 154 -3.30 24.00 -20.45
C PHE A 154 -1.84 23.64 -20.69
N ASN A 155 -1.19 23.14 -19.65
CA ASN A 155 0.17 22.64 -19.71
C ASN A 155 0.23 21.17 -19.24
N PRO A 156 0.39 20.20 -20.16
CA PRO A 156 0.39 18.78 -19.81
C PRO A 156 1.43 18.38 -18.76
N SER A 157 2.57 19.08 -18.69
CA SER A 157 3.63 18.72 -17.74
C SER A 157 3.33 19.18 -16.32
N THR A 158 2.38 20.09 -16.11
CA THR A 158 1.97 20.54 -14.78
C THR A 158 0.55 20.14 -14.42
N ASP A 159 -0.32 19.97 -15.42
CA ASP A 159 -1.76 19.81 -15.22
C ASP A 159 -2.18 18.34 -15.31
N CYS A 160 -1.32 17.46 -15.83
CA CYS A 160 -1.57 16.02 -15.93
C CYS A 160 -0.51 15.26 -15.15
N ILE A 161 -0.93 14.68 -14.02
CA ILE A 161 -0.04 14.00 -13.09
C ILE A 161 -0.45 12.55 -12.91
N VAL A 162 0.53 11.66 -12.88
CA VAL A 162 0.37 10.33 -12.31
C VAL A 162 0.91 10.36 -10.89
N GLY A 163 0.02 10.23 -9.90
CA GLY A 163 0.36 10.21 -8.49
C GLY A 163 0.54 8.78 -7.99
N ILE A 164 1.71 8.47 -7.42
CA ILE A 164 2.04 7.14 -6.89
C ILE A 164 2.16 7.23 -5.37
N PHE A 165 1.35 6.48 -4.62
CA PHE A 165 1.22 6.66 -3.17
C PHE A 165 2.50 6.36 -2.36
N TYR A 166 3.29 5.37 -2.76
CA TYR A 166 4.51 4.98 -2.07
C TYR A 166 5.64 4.60 -3.02
N GLY A 167 6.86 4.60 -2.48
CA GLY A 167 8.09 4.23 -3.18
C GLY A 167 8.99 5.42 -3.40
N ASN A 168 9.96 5.27 -4.31
CA ASN A 168 10.91 6.33 -4.65
C ASN A 168 11.27 6.27 -6.14
N ARG A 169 11.89 7.35 -6.65
CA ARG A 169 12.28 7.48 -8.05
C ARG A 169 13.16 6.33 -8.56
N ALA A 170 14.06 5.79 -7.74
CA ALA A 170 14.95 4.69 -8.14
C ALA A 170 14.18 3.39 -8.41
N SER A 171 13.04 3.19 -7.75
CA SER A 171 12.16 2.02 -7.93
C SER A 171 11.20 2.11 -9.12
N LEU A 172 11.08 3.27 -9.77
CA LEU A 172 10.14 3.48 -10.87
C LEU A 172 10.42 2.55 -12.05
N SER A 173 9.38 1.83 -12.46
CA SER A 173 9.41 0.99 -13.66
C SER A 173 9.61 1.81 -14.94
N THR A 174 10.11 1.14 -15.99
CA THR A 174 10.26 1.73 -17.32
C THR A 174 8.94 2.28 -17.88
N ASN A 175 7.80 1.70 -17.50
CA ASN A 175 6.48 2.14 -17.94
C ASN A 175 6.17 3.57 -17.47
N TYR A 176 6.45 3.90 -16.20
CA TYR A 176 6.30 5.27 -15.70
C TYR A 176 7.28 6.23 -16.39
N LYS A 177 8.52 5.81 -16.61
CA LYS A 177 9.51 6.61 -17.36
C LYS A 177 9.06 6.88 -18.79
N ASN A 178 8.27 6.00 -19.40
CA ASN A 178 7.70 6.23 -20.72
C ASN A 178 6.59 7.28 -20.69
N ILE A 179 5.77 7.35 -19.63
CA ILE A 179 4.80 8.44 -19.43
C ILE A 179 5.51 9.79 -19.35
N GLU A 180 6.66 9.85 -18.68
CA GLU A 180 7.48 11.08 -18.61
C GLU A 180 8.04 11.49 -19.96
N LYS A 181 8.47 10.53 -20.80
CA LYS A 181 8.93 10.80 -22.16
C LYS A 181 7.84 11.37 -23.07
N GLU A 182 6.57 11.05 -22.79
CA GLU A 182 5.41 11.64 -23.48
C GLU A 182 5.11 13.08 -23.00
N GLY A 183 5.86 13.59 -22.02
CA GLY A 183 5.76 14.97 -21.52
C GLY A 183 4.83 15.16 -20.34
N TYR A 184 4.39 14.08 -19.69
CA TYR A 184 3.54 14.10 -18.48
C TYR A 184 4.37 13.94 -17.21
N THR A 185 3.83 14.39 -16.08
CA THR A 185 4.56 14.32 -14.81
C THR A 185 4.17 13.08 -14.01
N VAL A 186 5.16 12.41 -13.42
CA VAL A 186 4.96 11.30 -12.48
C VAL A 186 5.54 11.72 -11.13
N LEU A 187 4.68 11.79 -10.11
CA LEU A 187 5.07 12.09 -8.73
C LEU A 187 4.93 10.83 -7.88
N ILE A 188 5.96 10.49 -7.11
CA ILE A 188 5.97 9.27 -6.29
C ILE A 188 6.24 9.57 -4.82
N GLY A 189 5.49 8.91 -3.93
CA GLY A 189 5.69 8.99 -2.49
C GLY A 189 5.62 10.43 -2.00
N ASP A 190 6.69 10.88 -1.36
CA ASP A 190 6.85 12.24 -0.83
C ASP A 190 6.56 13.32 -1.88
N GLU A 191 6.96 13.13 -3.14
CA GLU A 191 6.71 14.09 -4.21
C GLU A 191 5.21 14.32 -4.46
N PHE A 192 4.43 13.23 -4.48
CA PHE A 192 2.99 13.29 -4.71
C PHE A 192 2.29 13.92 -3.50
N TRP A 193 2.62 13.46 -2.30
CA TRP A 193 1.99 13.98 -1.09
C TRP A 193 2.30 15.46 -0.88
N THR A 194 3.54 15.88 -1.11
CA THR A 194 3.91 17.31 -1.04
C THR A 194 3.16 18.14 -2.08
N SER A 195 3.02 17.62 -3.30
CA SER A 195 2.23 18.28 -4.37
C SER A 195 0.77 18.49 -3.95
N LEU A 196 0.15 17.48 -3.33
CA LEU A 196 -1.22 17.52 -2.87
C LEU A 196 -1.41 18.43 -1.65
N THR A 197 -0.60 18.27 -0.61
CA THR A 197 -0.81 18.88 0.71
C THR A 197 -0.06 20.20 0.90
N GLY A 198 1.02 20.41 0.14
CA GLY A 198 1.98 21.50 0.38
C GLY A 198 2.94 21.25 1.54
N ASP A 199 2.96 20.02 2.05
CA ASP A 199 3.68 19.69 3.26
C ASP A 199 4.71 18.58 3.01
N PRO A 200 6.01 18.89 3.10
CA PRO A 200 7.07 17.94 2.84
C PRO A 200 7.18 16.84 3.91
N THR A 201 6.62 17.02 5.12
CA THR A 201 6.67 16.01 6.19
C THR A 201 5.45 15.10 6.18
N PHE A 202 4.39 15.44 5.43
CA PHE A 202 3.13 14.70 5.43
C PHE A 202 3.27 13.22 5.09
N TYR A 203 4.15 12.86 4.15
CA TYR A 203 4.36 11.45 3.81
C TYR A 203 4.96 10.65 4.98
N GLU A 204 5.90 11.25 5.73
CA GLU A 204 6.49 10.64 6.91
C GLU A 204 5.47 10.54 8.05
N GLU A 205 4.66 11.58 8.25
CA GLU A 205 3.57 11.58 9.22
C GLU A 205 2.52 10.52 8.91
N LEU A 206 2.16 10.36 7.63
CA LEU A 206 1.27 9.31 7.16
C LEU A 206 1.82 7.92 7.49
N ILE A 207 3.12 7.69 7.28
CA ILE A 207 3.80 6.44 7.67
C ILE A 207 3.80 6.25 9.18
N GLY A 208 4.16 7.28 9.95
CA GLY A 208 4.17 7.22 11.41
C GLY A 208 2.79 6.92 11.99
N ALA A 209 1.76 7.55 11.44
CA ALA A 209 0.37 7.33 11.80
C ALA A 209 -0.09 5.89 11.53
N MET A 210 0.35 5.30 10.42
CA MET A 210 0.11 3.88 10.11
C MET A 210 0.73 2.93 11.15
N VAL A 211 1.99 3.19 11.53
CA VAL A 211 2.73 2.34 12.49
C VAL A 211 2.13 2.44 13.89
N ASN A 212 1.81 3.65 14.33
CA ASN A 212 1.30 3.90 15.68
C ASN A 212 -0.18 3.53 15.84
N GLY A 213 -0.92 3.36 14.74
CA GLY A 213 -2.36 3.12 14.73
C GLY A 213 -2.81 1.70 15.14
N GLY A 214 -1.92 0.76 15.48
CA GLY A 214 -2.37 -0.59 15.89
C GLY A 214 -1.31 -1.68 16.03
N ALA A 215 -0.02 -1.33 16.15
CA ALA A 215 1.06 -2.30 16.28
C ALA A 215 0.95 -3.16 17.56
N ASP A 216 0.58 -2.56 18.69
CA ASP A 216 0.56 -3.25 19.99
C ASP A 216 -0.49 -4.37 20.05
N ALA A 217 -1.73 -4.08 19.64
CA ALA A 217 -2.80 -5.07 19.57
C ALA A 217 -2.49 -6.21 18.60
N SER A 218 -1.73 -5.93 17.53
CA SER A 218 -1.35 -6.93 16.53
C SER A 218 -0.30 -7.91 17.06
N ASN A 219 0.63 -7.44 17.90
CA ASN A 219 1.66 -8.30 18.48
C ASN A 219 1.06 -9.29 19.50
N GLU A 220 0.13 -8.87 20.34
CA GLU A 220 -0.52 -9.76 21.30
C GLU A 220 -1.24 -10.92 20.60
N VAL A 221 -1.95 -10.63 19.51
CA VAL A 221 -2.61 -11.65 18.68
C VAL A 221 -1.59 -12.63 18.07
N LEU A 222 -0.46 -12.13 17.57
CA LEU A 222 0.60 -12.98 17.03
C LEU A 222 1.17 -13.91 18.11
N GLN A 223 1.51 -13.39 19.29
CA GLN A 223 2.03 -14.20 20.38
C GLN A 223 1.01 -15.24 20.86
N GLN A 224 -0.27 -14.88 20.92
CA GLN A 224 -1.33 -15.83 21.26
C GLN A 224 -1.46 -16.93 20.21
N THR A 225 -1.45 -16.58 18.93
CA THR A 225 -1.51 -17.54 17.81
C THR A 225 -0.32 -18.49 17.84
N ILE A 226 0.89 -18.00 18.13
CA ILE A 226 2.09 -18.82 18.30
C ILE A 226 1.89 -19.81 19.44
N ARG A 227 1.36 -19.38 20.59
CA ARG A 227 1.09 -20.26 21.74
C ARG A 227 0.08 -21.36 21.39
N GLU A 228 -1.02 -21.00 20.74
CA GLU A 228 -2.06 -21.93 20.31
C GLU A 228 -1.50 -22.98 19.34
N LEU A 229 -0.80 -22.55 18.29
CA LEU A 229 -0.19 -23.47 17.33
C LEU A 229 0.90 -24.34 17.99
N SER A 230 1.64 -23.80 18.96
CA SER A 230 2.63 -24.58 19.72
C SER A 230 1.97 -25.70 20.52
N ASN A 231 0.79 -25.46 21.09
CA ASN A 231 0.04 -26.50 21.79
C ASN A 231 -0.47 -27.55 20.80
N ASP A 232 -1.02 -27.12 19.67
CA ASP A 232 -1.48 -28.01 18.60
C ASP A 232 -0.35 -28.92 18.07
N ILE A 233 0.87 -28.39 17.93
CA ILE A 233 2.07 -29.18 17.58
C ILE A 233 2.40 -30.24 18.64
N ARG A 234 2.25 -29.93 19.93
CA ARG A 234 2.50 -30.91 21.00
C ARG A 234 1.47 -32.03 20.99
N GLU A 235 0.23 -31.73 20.61
CA GLU A 235 -0.87 -32.70 20.50
C GLU A 235 -0.75 -33.58 19.24
N HIS A 236 -0.07 -33.09 18.20
CA HIS A 236 0.09 -33.77 16.90
C HIS A 236 1.56 -33.96 16.47
N PRO A 237 2.37 -34.72 17.23
CA PRO A 237 3.80 -34.91 16.96
C PRO A 237 4.10 -35.69 15.67
N ASP A 238 3.10 -36.36 15.09
CA ASP A 238 3.19 -37.10 13.82
C ASP A 238 3.23 -36.16 12.59
N VAL A 239 2.64 -34.96 12.70
CA VAL A 239 2.60 -33.97 11.61
C VAL A 239 3.92 -33.20 11.53
N VAL A 240 4.46 -32.79 12.68
CA VAL A 240 5.77 -32.12 12.79
C VAL A 240 6.53 -32.65 14.00
N PRO A 241 7.46 -33.60 13.80
CA PRO A 241 8.22 -34.17 14.90
C PRO A 241 9.10 -33.12 15.57
N ILE A 242 9.04 -33.09 16.91
CA ILE A 242 9.99 -32.34 17.72
C ILE A 242 11.28 -33.17 17.79
N CYS A 243 12.40 -32.60 17.31
CA CYS A 243 13.70 -33.26 17.42
C CYS A 243 14.13 -33.29 18.90
N LYS A 244 14.61 -34.45 19.37
CA LYS A 244 15.26 -34.58 20.67
C LYS A 244 16.73 -34.21 20.60
#